data_AF-H9W7W0-F1
#
_entry.id   AF-H9W7W0-F1
#
_cell.length_a   1.000
_cell.length_b   1.000
_cell.length_c   1.000
_cell.angle_alpha   90.00
_cell.angle_beta   90.00
_cell.angle_gamma   90.00
#
_symmetry.space_group_name_H-M   'P 1'
#
loop_
_entity.id
_entity.type
_entity.pdbx_description
1 polymer ?
#
loop_
_entity_poly.entity_id
_entity_poly.type
_entity_poly.pdbx_seq_one_letter_code
_entity_poly.pdbx_strand_id
1 'polypeptide(L)'
;FGFSRIGPSEANETHISTQVKGTAGYLDPEYLKTYQLTQKSDVYSFGILLVEILTGRRPIEFKKEIEERITIRWAFSKFNGGRATEILDEHLVRVPGIDTVAENLFELAFQCSAPMKSDRPTMKQAGEQLWAI
;
A
#
# COMPACT_ATOMS: atom_id res chain seq x y z
N PHE A 1 2.65 -1.75 19.73
CA PHE A 1 3.92 -1.76 18.99
C PHE A 1 4.69 -3.09 19.12
N GLY A 2 4.03 -4.26 19.09
CA GLY A 2 4.68 -5.54 19.44
C GLY A 2 5.72 -6.09 18.45
N PHE A 3 5.76 -5.59 17.21
CA PHE A 3 6.76 -5.93 16.19
C PHE A 3 7.58 -4.73 15.71
N SER A 4 7.36 -3.55 16.29
CA SER A 4 8.11 -2.34 15.94
C SER A 4 9.59 -2.53 16.27
N ARG A 5 10.45 -1.93 15.45
CA ARG A 5 11.90 -1.93 15.65
C ARG A 5 12.41 -0.50 15.75
N ILE A 6 13.41 -0.28 16.59
CA ILE A 6 14.16 0.98 16.62
C ILE A 6 14.98 1.03 15.34
N GLY A 7 14.94 2.17 14.64
CA GLY A 7 15.69 2.39 13.42
C GLY A 7 17.20 2.17 13.60
N PRO A 8 17.95 2.07 12.50
CA PRO A 8 19.39 1.88 12.57
C PRO A 8 20.06 3.01 13.37
N SER A 9 20.97 2.64 14.27
CA SER A 9 21.63 3.58 15.19
C SER A 9 22.93 4.15 14.63
N GLU A 10 23.53 3.47 13.65
CA GLU A 10 24.77 3.91 13.02
C GLU A 10 24.51 4.61 11.69
N ALA A 11 25.29 5.65 11.38
CA ALA A 11 25.11 6.47 10.18
C ALA A 11 25.22 5.69 8.85
N ASN A 12 25.87 4.52 8.86
CA ASN A 12 26.08 3.68 7.68
C ASN A 12 25.03 2.57 7.52
N GLU A 13 24.16 2.35 8.51
CA GLU A 13 23.13 1.33 8.43
C GLU A 13 21.88 1.87 7.72
N THR A 14 21.52 1.24 6.60
CA THR A 14 20.37 1.65 5.79
C THR A 14 19.10 0.85 6.08
N HIS A 15 19.20 -0.22 6.88
CA HIS A 15 18.14 -1.18 7.14
C HIS A 15 18.40 -1.97 8.43
N ILE A 16 17.38 -2.70 8.88
CA ILE A 16 17.47 -3.65 9.99
C ILE A 16 17.37 -5.05 9.41
N SER A 17 18.41 -5.86 9.56
CA SER A 17 18.37 -7.29 9.19
C SER A 17 17.65 -8.08 10.29
N THR A 18 16.52 -8.69 9.96
CA THR A 18 15.70 -9.40 10.96
C THR A 18 14.85 -10.50 10.34
N GLN A 19 14.44 -11.50 11.15
CA GLN A 19 13.44 -12.47 10.70
C GLN A 19 12.16 -11.75 10.28
N VAL A 20 11.55 -12.19 9.18
CA VAL A 20 10.31 -11.62 8.68
C VAL A 20 9.22 -11.75 9.73
N LYS A 21 8.69 -10.61 10.17
CA LYS A 21 7.45 -10.53 10.96
C LYS A 21 6.50 -9.51 10.36
N GLY A 22 5.22 -9.84 10.35
CA GLY A 22 4.16 -8.94 9.88
C GLY A 22 2.88 -9.70 9.54
N THR A 23 1.91 -8.97 9.00
CA THR A 23 0.59 -9.51 8.65
C THR A 23 0.53 -9.82 7.17
N ALA A 24 0.04 -11.01 6.81
CA ALA A 24 -0.17 -11.41 5.42
C ALA A 24 -1.05 -10.38 4.69
N GLY A 25 -0.65 -10.02 3.46
CA GLY A 25 -1.32 -9.00 2.65
C GLY A 25 -0.71 -7.60 2.79
N TYR A 26 -0.17 -7.25 3.96
CA TYR A 26 0.49 -5.96 4.20
C TYR A 26 2.02 -6.03 4.08
N LEU A 27 2.58 -7.24 4.15
CA LEU A 27 4.03 -7.46 4.11
C LEU A 27 4.67 -6.95 2.81
N ASP A 28 5.69 -6.11 2.98
CA ASP A 28 6.55 -5.63 1.91
C ASP A 28 7.24 -6.79 1.17
N PRO A 29 7.05 -6.93 -0.16
CA PRO A 29 7.64 -8.01 -0.94
C PRO A 29 9.17 -7.93 -1.01
N GLU A 30 9.76 -6.75 -0.89
CA GLU A 30 11.21 -6.59 -0.84
C GLU A 30 11.77 -7.02 0.51
N TYR A 31 11.11 -6.65 1.62
CA TYR A 31 11.46 -7.16 2.95
C TYR A 31 11.35 -8.69 3.03
N LEU A 32 10.30 -9.27 2.44
CA LEU A 32 10.12 -10.72 2.36
C LEU A 32 11.28 -11.44 1.66
N LYS A 33 11.84 -10.83 0.62
CA LYS A 33 12.94 -11.40 -0.18
C LYS A 33 14.31 -11.17 0.43
N THR A 34 14.52 -9.98 0.99
CA THR A 34 15.85 -9.51 1.41
C THR A 34 16.10 -9.67 2.90
N TYR A 35 15.06 -9.89 3.71
CA TYR A 35 15.10 -9.84 5.17
C TYR A 35 15.56 -8.47 5.73
N GLN A 36 15.56 -7.43 4.88
CA GLN A 36 15.95 -6.07 5.23
C GLN A 36 14.70 -5.23 5.50
N LEU A 37 14.43 -4.97 6.77
CA LEU A 37 13.37 -4.07 7.19
C LEU A 37 13.84 -2.61 7.06
N THR A 38 13.02 -1.77 6.42
CA THR A 38 13.30 -0.34 6.28
C THR A 38 12.04 0.47 6.56
N GLN A 39 12.17 1.79 6.70
CA GLN A 39 11.00 2.69 6.76
C GLN A 39 10.09 2.55 5.52
N LYS A 40 10.64 2.14 4.37
CA LYS A 40 9.88 1.91 3.14
C LYS A 40 8.96 0.68 3.21
N SER A 41 9.21 -0.23 4.16
CA SER A 41 8.32 -1.37 4.42
C SER A 41 7.02 -0.93 5.09
N ASP A 42 7.07 0.10 5.94
CA ASP A 42 5.88 0.75 6.50
C ASP A 42 5.13 1.54 5.42
N VAL A 43 5.84 2.21 4.51
CA VAL A 43 5.23 2.90 3.34
C VAL A 43 4.44 1.91 2.46
N TYR A 44 5.00 0.73 2.19
CA TYR A 44 4.29 -0.31 1.44
C TYR A 44 3.00 -0.73 2.16
N SER A 45 3.09 -1.03 3.46
CA SER A 45 1.95 -1.44 4.27
C SER A 45 0.85 -0.36 4.31
N PHE A 46 1.26 0.91 4.34
CA PHE A 46 0.36 2.06 4.25
C PHE A 46 -0.35 2.14 2.88
N GLY A 47 0.35 1.91 1.77
CA GLY A 47 -0.28 1.84 0.44
C GLY A 47 -1.34 0.74 0.36
N ILE A 48 -1.09 -0.44 0.95
CA ILE A 48 -2.08 -1.50 1.07
C ILE A 48 -3.29 -1.06 1.90
N LEU A 49 -3.07 -0.36 3.01
CA LEU A 49 -4.14 0.18 3.85
C LEU A 49 -5.01 1.19 3.09
N LEU A 50 -4.41 2.07 2.29
CA LEU A 50 -5.18 3.01 1.45
C LEU A 50 -6.08 2.26 0.47
N VAL A 51 -5.58 1.20 -0.16
CA VAL A 51 -6.42 0.36 -1.04
C VAL A 51 -7.52 -0.36 -0.26
N GLU A 52 -7.24 -0.89 0.93
CA GLU A 52 -8.27 -1.50 1.79
C GLU A 52 -9.38 -0.49 2.12
N ILE A 53 -9.02 0.75 2.44
CA ILE A 53 -9.98 1.83 2.75
C ILE A 53 -10.82 2.20 1.52
N LEU A 54 -10.19 2.41 0.36
CA LEU A 54 -10.89 2.87 -0.85
C LEU A 54 -11.84 1.82 -1.40
N THR A 55 -11.47 0.54 -1.28
CA THR A 55 -12.22 -0.57 -1.88
C THR A 55 -13.19 -1.24 -0.92
N GLY A 56 -13.03 -1.02 0.39
CA GLY A 56 -13.75 -1.78 1.43
C GLY A 56 -13.35 -3.26 1.50
N ARG A 57 -12.35 -3.69 0.72
CA ARG A 57 -11.92 -5.08 0.61
C ARG A 57 -10.69 -5.35 1.46
N ARG A 58 -10.68 -6.47 2.18
CA ARG A 58 -9.46 -6.94 2.88
C ARG A 58 -8.32 -7.14 1.88
N PRO A 59 -7.03 -7.00 2.27
CA PRO A 59 -5.92 -7.19 1.34
C PRO A 59 -5.85 -8.58 0.69
N ILE A 60 -6.37 -9.60 1.39
CA ILE A 60 -6.52 -10.96 0.91
C ILE A 60 -7.96 -11.43 1.16
N GLU A 61 -8.69 -11.79 0.10
CA GLU A 61 -10.07 -12.28 0.17
C GLU A 61 -10.21 -13.70 -0.39
N PHE A 62 -10.13 -14.71 0.47
CA PHE A 62 -10.15 -16.12 0.04
C PHE A 62 -11.44 -16.59 -0.64
N LYS A 63 -12.55 -15.85 -0.45
CA LYS A 63 -13.85 -16.15 -1.07
C LYS A 63 -13.96 -15.68 -2.53
N LYS A 64 -13.00 -14.87 -3.01
CA LYS A 64 -12.96 -14.37 -4.37
C LYS A 64 -12.19 -15.32 -5.31
N GLU A 65 -12.40 -15.16 -6.60
CA GLU A 65 -11.66 -15.86 -7.66
C GLU A 65 -10.15 -15.57 -7.55
N ILE A 66 -9.33 -16.51 -8.00
CA ILE A 66 -7.87 -16.50 -7.81
C ILE A 66 -7.24 -15.18 -8.27
N GLU A 67 -7.74 -14.64 -9.38
CA GLU A 67 -7.30 -13.40 -10.01
C GLU A 67 -7.63 -12.17 -9.17
N GLU A 68 -8.66 -12.25 -8.33
CA GLU A 68 -9.16 -11.15 -7.49
C GLU A 68 -8.82 -11.29 -6.00
N ARG A 69 -8.27 -12.44 -5.57
CA ARG A 69 -7.95 -12.73 -4.15
C ARG A 69 -7.00 -11.72 -3.53
N ILE A 70 -6.06 -11.21 -4.31
CA ILE A 70 -5.07 -10.23 -3.86
C ILE A 70 -5.54 -8.84 -4.30
N THR A 71 -6.15 -8.11 -3.37
CA THR A 71 -6.89 -6.87 -3.66
C THR A 71 -6.02 -5.82 -4.34
N ILE A 72 -4.76 -5.66 -3.93
CA ILE A 72 -3.84 -4.70 -4.56
C ILE A 72 -3.57 -5.01 -6.04
N ARG A 73 -3.43 -6.30 -6.41
CA ARG A 73 -3.19 -6.72 -7.79
C ARG A 73 -4.42 -6.49 -8.67
N TRP A 74 -5.59 -6.81 -8.11
CA TRP A 74 -6.87 -6.57 -8.77
C TRP A 74 -7.12 -5.08 -8.98
N ALA A 75 -6.95 -4.26 -7.95
CA ALA A 75 -7.15 -2.82 -7.99
C ALA A 75 -6.21 -2.17 -9.01
N PHE A 76 -4.92 -2.52 -8.98
CA PHE A 76 -3.94 -2.00 -9.94
C PHE A 76 -4.29 -2.35 -11.40
N SER A 77 -4.74 -3.60 -11.64
CA SER A 77 -5.18 -4.03 -12.98
C SER A 77 -6.40 -3.26 -13.48
N LYS A 78 -7.39 -3.04 -12.60
CA LYS A 78 -8.59 -2.24 -12.91
C LYS A 78 -8.24 -0.78 -13.19
N PHE A 79 -7.38 -0.19 -12.36
CA PHE A 79 -6.95 1.20 -12.46
C PHE A 79 -6.22 1.47 -13.78
N ASN A 80 -5.24 0.63 -14.14
CA ASN A 80 -4.53 0.74 -15.42
C ASN A 80 -5.43 0.51 -16.64
N GLY A 81 -6.58 -0.16 -16.45
CA GLY A 81 -7.62 -0.30 -17.47
C GLY A 81 -8.57 0.89 -17.56
N GLY A 82 -8.33 2.00 -16.85
CA GLY A 82 -9.18 3.19 -16.84
C GLY A 82 -10.49 3.00 -16.06
N ARG A 83 -10.55 2.03 -15.14
CA ARG A 83 -11.77 1.65 -14.40
C ARG A 83 -11.65 1.95 -12.91
N ALA A 84 -11.06 3.08 -12.54
CA ALA A 84 -10.80 3.46 -11.13
C ALA A 84 -12.08 3.52 -10.28
N THR A 85 -13.18 3.99 -10.88
CA THR A 85 -14.48 4.14 -10.21
C THR A 85 -15.19 2.81 -9.90
N GLU A 86 -14.87 1.74 -10.64
CA GLU A 86 -15.36 0.37 -10.38
C GLU A 86 -14.67 -0.29 -9.17
N ILE A 87 -13.55 0.28 -8.72
CA ILE A 87 -12.73 -0.29 -7.63
C ILE A 87 -13.24 0.17 -6.27
N LEU A 88 -13.81 1.37 -6.23
CA LEU A 88 -14.32 2.00 -5.02
C LEU A 88 -15.41 1.16 -4.35
N ASP A 89 -15.42 1.18 -3.03
CA ASP A 89 -16.45 0.55 -2.19
C ASP A 89 -17.85 0.92 -2.70
N GLU A 90 -18.70 -0.10 -2.86
CA GLU A 90 -20.09 0.01 -3.31
C GLU A 90 -20.97 0.72 -2.26
N HIS A 91 -20.56 0.72 -1.00
CA HIS A 91 -21.22 1.41 0.09
C HIS A 91 -20.77 2.87 0.26
N LEU A 92 -19.76 3.31 -0.48
CA LEU A 92 -19.27 4.68 -0.41
C LEU A 92 -20.24 5.65 -1.10
N VAL A 93 -20.73 6.63 -0.34
CA VAL A 93 -21.60 7.70 -0.86
C VAL A 93 -20.87 8.48 -1.95
N ARG A 94 -21.41 8.43 -3.18
CA ARG A 94 -20.84 9.17 -4.32
C ARG A 94 -21.28 10.64 -4.25
N VAL A 95 -20.30 11.51 -4.10
CA VAL A 95 -20.46 12.98 -4.12
C VAL A 95 -19.75 13.56 -5.34
N PRO A 96 -20.13 14.76 -5.84
CA PRO A 96 -19.40 15.41 -6.92
C PRO A 96 -17.90 15.53 -6.59
N GLY A 97 -17.05 15.14 -7.53
CA GLY A 97 -15.58 15.16 -7.39
C GLY A 97 -14.96 13.92 -6.75
N ILE A 98 -15.76 12.94 -6.30
CA ILE A 98 -15.24 11.72 -5.67
C ILE A 98 -14.32 10.92 -6.60
N ASP A 99 -14.59 10.90 -7.90
CA ASP A 99 -13.82 10.14 -8.87
C ASP A 99 -12.38 10.69 -8.99
N THR A 100 -12.22 12.01 -9.05
CA THR A 100 -10.90 12.67 -9.08
C THR A 100 -10.12 12.44 -7.79
N VAL A 101 -10.79 12.56 -6.64
CA VAL A 101 -10.17 12.27 -5.33
C VAL A 101 -9.74 10.80 -5.26
N ALA A 102 -10.59 9.88 -5.71
CA ALA A 102 -10.29 8.45 -5.73
C ALA A 102 -9.12 8.12 -6.65
N GLU A 103 -9.05 8.71 -7.85
CA GLU A 103 -7.94 8.54 -8.77
C GLU A 103 -6.60 8.97 -8.14
N ASN A 104 -6.56 10.15 -7.53
CA ASN A 104 -5.36 10.65 -6.84
C ASN A 104 -4.97 9.75 -5.65
N LEU A 105 -5.94 9.28 -4.87
CA LEU A 105 -5.69 8.39 -3.74
C LEU A 105 -5.19 7.01 -4.19
N PHE A 106 -5.74 6.46 -5.28
CA PHE A 106 -5.25 5.22 -5.87
C PHE A 106 -3.83 5.38 -6.42
N GLU A 107 -3.53 6.48 -7.10
CA GLU A 107 -2.18 6.78 -7.58
C GLU A 107 -1.17 6.81 -6.42
N LEU A 108 -1.48 7.53 -5.35
CA LEU A 108 -0.66 7.55 -4.13
C LEU A 108 -0.51 6.15 -3.52
N ALA A 109 -1.61 5.39 -3.43
CA ALA A 109 -1.60 4.05 -2.85
C ALA A 109 -0.73 3.08 -3.67
N PHE A 110 -0.79 3.15 -5.00
CA PHE A 110 0.05 2.34 -5.89
C PHE A 110 1.51 2.76 -5.87
N GLN A 111 1.80 4.06 -5.76
CA GLN A 111 3.16 4.54 -5.56
C GLN A 111 3.74 4.04 -4.23
N CYS A 112 2.97 4.11 -3.14
CA CYS A 112 3.38 3.62 -1.82
C CYS A 112 3.63 2.11 -1.81
N SER A 113 2.82 1.34 -2.55
CA SER A 113 2.88 -0.12 -2.64
C SER A 113 3.75 -0.63 -3.81
N ALA A 114 4.62 0.21 -4.38
CA ALA A 114 5.52 -0.20 -5.45
C ALA A 114 6.39 -1.41 -5.02
N PRO A 115 6.65 -2.39 -5.91
CA PRO A 115 7.44 -3.57 -5.56
C PRO A 115 8.86 -3.25 -5.09
N MET A 116 9.49 -2.25 -5.70
CA MET A 116 10.83 -1.78 -5.31
C MET A 116 10.73 -0.60 -4.35
N LYS A 117 11.50 -0.61 -3.26
CA LYS A 117 11.49 0.45 -2.25
C LYS A 117 11.97 1.81 -2.75
N SER A 118 12.77 1.82 -3.83
CA SER A 118 13.26 3.04 -4.50
C SER A 118 12.13 3.87 -5.11
N ASP A 119 11.07 3.19 -5.56
CA ASP A 119 9.99 3.80 -6.33
C ASP A 119 8.87 4.31 -5.42
N ARG A 120 8.91 3.92 -4.14
CA ARG A 120 7.98 4.39 -3.10
C ARG A 120 8.38 5.80 -2.67
N PRO A 121 7.44 6.68 -2.29
CA PRO A 121 7.75 7.93 -1.61
C PRO A 121 8.32 7.67 -0.20
N THR A 122 8.86 8.69 0.45
CA THR A 122 9.03 8.65 1.92
C THR A 122 7.68 8.80 2.60
N MET A 123 7.54 8.36 3.85
CA MET A 123 6.28 8.54 4.58
C MET A 123 5.90 10.02 4.73
N LYS A 124 6.89 10.90 4.86
CA LYS A 124 6.68 12.36 4.83
C LYS A 124 6.04 12.82 3.52
N GLN A 125 6.64 12.43 2.38
CA GLN A 125 6.10 12.78 1.07
C GLN A 125 4.71 12.18 0.82
N ALA A 126 4.46 10.96 1.29
CA ALA A 126 3.13 10.36 1.20
C ALA A 126 2.09 11.16 2.00
N GLY A 127 2.44 11.62 3.20
CA GLY A 127 1.59 12.50 4.01
C GLY A 127 1.36 13.88 3.36
N GLU A 128 2.39 14.47 2.77
CA GLU A 128 2.28 15.75 2.04
C GLU A 128 1.39 15.63 0.79
N GLN A 129 1.53 14.55 0.02
CA GLN A 129 0.66 14.27 -1.12
C GLN A 129 -0.78 14.04 -0.67
N LEU A 130 -0.99 13.23 0.38
CA LEU A 130 -2.33 12.97 0.91
C LEU A 130 -3.01 14.25 1.41
N TRP A 131 -2.26 15.16 2.02
CA TRP A 131 -2.78 16.45 2.48
C TRP A 131 -3.21 17.38 1.33
N ALA A 132 -2.63 17.20 0.14
CA ALA A 132 -2.92 18.01 -1.03
C ALA A 132 -4.11 17.50 -1.87
N ILE A 133 -4.56 16.26 -1.61
CA ILE A 133 -5.75 15.64 -2.23
C ILE A 133 -7.00 16.10 -1.47
#